data_AF-A0A351RTS2-F1
#
_entry.id   AF-A0A351RTS2-F1
#
_cell.length_a   1.000
_cell.length_b   1.000
_cell.length_c   1.000
_cell.angle_alpha   90.00
_cell.angle_beta   90.00
_cell.angle_gamma   90.00
#
_symmetry.space_group_name_H-M   'P 1'
#
loop_
_entity.id
_entity.type
_entity.pdbx_description
1 polymer ?
#
loop_
_entity_poly.entity_id
_entity_poly.type
_entity_poly.pdbx_seq_one_letter_code
_entity_poly.pdbx_strand_id
1 'polypeptide(L)'
;MIKNFIFFLIFLFVLSGFSEAVLIERRRPQFQKEHGYYIIPAPYSLPGHGQGLAIAAVTTNISNTYTDIYGFALTGDLAGFGGAVADIHLVPETLILDLNAESFSKAKITNYSQRGMRSEKNDFTLLDLTDINFFGTRLTSTFFERRFEIYGGGYDFGSRIERIRDNSGKIILEAEDSATGGAQIWILGTRFDITDDYSDPRKGFRFDVSGWRSPPKMSASPDYYILDYNATAYIPIGIRNTWIFNYFRSDAHVIRKGETDRTVIEQEQGLACSSIADPEKQKLCLQVIDNAIAANIYGTASGLGGRSRLRSYPEDRYSGAHTSFYGTEFRWNLTEEFTPFNIYIMKDIRTALQIAFFYEAGSVADKVSELGDIVKSSYGAGFRMVTASGIVFRADVATGNEGVEITVIIGYPWEPL
;
A
#
# COMPACT_ATOMS: atom_id res chain seq x y z
N MET A 1 -8.66 -21.34 -18.58
CA MET A 1 -9.82 -22.05 -17.98
C MET A 1 -9.40 -23.19 -17.06
N ILE A 2 -8.59 -24.17 -17.50
CA ILE A 2 -8.23 -25.35 -16.67
C ILE A 2 -7.34 -25.00 -15.45
N LYS A 3 -6.43 -24.02 -15.54
CA LYS A 3 -5.61 -23.55 -14.41
C LYS A 3 -6.42 -22.87 -13.29
N ASN A 4 -7.44 -22.07 -13.65
CA ASN A 4 -8.32 -21.41 -12.68
C ASN A 4 -9.25 -22.42 -11.99
N PHE A 5 -9.59 -23.52 -12.68
CA PHE A 5 -10.43 -24.58 -12.15
C PHE A 5 -9.71 -25.42 -11.08
N ILE A 6 -8.40 -25.69 -11.24
CA ILE A 6 -7.60 -26.42 -10.25
C ILE A 6 -7.44 -25.60 -8.96
N PHE A 7 -7.20 -24.29 -9.06
CA PHE A 7 -7.13 -23.41 -7.89
C PHE A 7 -8.48 -23.30 -7.16
N PHE A 8 -9.58 -23.20 -7.92
CA PHE A 8 -10.94 -23.19 -7.36
C PHE A 8 -11.29 -24.53 -6.68
N LEU A 9 -10.83 -25.66 -7.23
CA LEU A 9 -10.98 -26.99 -6.62
C LEU A 9 -10.15 -27.13 -5.34
N ILE A 10 -8.92 -26.60 -5.29
CA ILE A 10 -8.12 -26.57 -4.06
C ILE A 10 -8.79 -25.68 -3.01
N PHE A 11 -9.32 -24.52 -3.41
CA PHE A 11 -10.07 -23.61 -2.54
C PHE A 11 -11.36 -24.26 -1.99
N LEU A 12 -12.10 -24.98 -2.83
CA LEU A 12 -13.29 -25.77 -2.42
C LEU A 12 -12.93 -26.95 -1.52
N PHE A 13 -11.79 -27.61 -1.75
CA PHE A 13 -11.33 -28.70 -0.89
C PHE A 13 -10.98 -28.20 0.51
N VAL A 14 -10.33 -27.02 0.61
CA VAL A 14 -10.10 -26.32 1.87
C VAL A 14 -11.42 -25.98 2.56
N LEU A 15 -12.43 -25.50 1.82
CA LEU A 15 -13.77 -25.20 2.37
C LEU A 15 -14.56 -26.43 2.84
N SER A 16 -14.43 -27.58 2.17
CA SER A 16 -15.16 -28.80 2.53
C SER A 16 -14.67 -29.47 3.83
N GLY A 17 -13.51 -29.07 4.36
CA GLY A 17 -13.03 -29.48 5.68
C GLY A 17 -13.66 -28.72 6.86
N PHE A 18 -14.57 -27.77 6.61
CA PHE A 18 -15.19 -26.90 7.62
C PHE A 18 -16.64 -27.27 8.01
N SER A 19 -17.13 -28.47 7.67
CA SER A 19 -18.48 -28.86 8.10
C SER A 19 -18.46 -29.39 9.54
N GLU A 20 -18.94 -28.54 10.45
CA GLU A 20 -19.18 -28.72 11.88
C GLU A 20 -18.00 -28.39 12.81
N ALA A 21 -18.05 -27.21 13.43
CA ALA A 21 -17.37 -26.83 14.68
C ALA A 21 -15.83 -26.82 14.73
N VAL A 22 -15.14 -25.88 14.07
CA VAL A 22 -13.88 -25.29 14.59
C VAL A 22 -13.73 -23.85 14.09
N LEU A 23 -14.27 -22.85 14.80
CA LEU A 23 -13.66 -21.52 14.73
C LEU A 23 -12.24 -21.68 15.31
N ILE A 24 -11.21 -21.33 14.54
CA ILE A 24 -9.82 -21.40 15.02
C ILE A 24 -9.73 -20.52 16.28
N GLU A 25 -9.39 -21.12 17.42
CA GLU A 25 -9.24 -20.42 18.68
C GLU A 25 -8.17 -19.33 18.56
N ARG A 26 -8.44 -18.16 19.15
CA ARG A 26 -7.44 -17.09 19.20
C ARG A 26 -6.31 -17.50 20.13
N ARG A 27 -5.08 -17.48 19.64
CA ARG A 27 -3.84 -17.77 20.38
C ARG A 27 -3.56 -16.73 21.48
N ARG A 28 -4.05 -15.49 21.30
CA ARG A 28 -3.81 -14.33 22.19
C ARG A 28 -5.06 -13.44 22.29
N PRO A 29 -5.17 -12.52 23.25
CA PRO A 29 -6.15 -11.44 23.19
C PRO A 29 -5.95 -10.57 21.95
N GLN A 30 -7.05 -10.14 21.31
CA GLN A 30 -7.02 -9.38 20.05
C GLN A 30 -6.89 -7.87 20.24
N PHE A 31 -6.95 -7.42 21.49
CA PHE A 31 -6.76 -6.05 21.91
C PHE A 31 -5.69 -6.02 23.00
N GLN A 32 -4.47 -5.68 22.62
CA GLN A 32 -3.33 -5.63 23.52
C GLN A 32 -3.27 -4.27 24.22
N LYS A 33 -2.71 -4.21 25.43
CA LYS A 33 -2.46 -2.96 26.16
C LYS A 33 -0.99 -2.79 26.54
N GLU A 34 -0.12 -3.61 25.97
CA GLU A 34 1.30 -3.60 26.30
C GLU A 34 1.93 -2.32 25.76
N HIS A 35 2.36 -1.44 26.66
CA HIS A 35 2.87 -0.15 26.28
C HIS A 35 4.28 -0.26 25.68
N GLY A 36 4.40 0.21 24.43
CA GLY A 36 5.67 0.38 23.74
C GLY A 36 5.94 1.84 23.36
N TYR A 37 7.21 2.14 23.14
CA TYR A 37 7.59 3.35 22.42
C TYR A 37 8.86 3.14 21.60
N TYR A 38 8.98 3.88 20.51
CA TYR A 38 10.10 3.80 19.59
C TYR A 38 10.39 5.17 18.99
N ILE A 39 11.66 5.53 18.93
CA ILE A 39 12.17 6.71 18.23
C ILE A 39 13.23 6.20 17.25
N ILE A 40 12.97 6.40 15.97
CA ILE A 40 13.72 5.78 14.87
C ILE A 40 14.26 6.90 13.98
N PRO A 41 15.48 7.39 14.25
CA PRO A 41 16.21 8.19 13.29
C PRO A 41 16.82 7.26 12.23
N ALA A 42 16.53 7.51 10.96
CA ALA A 42 17.11 6.71 9.88
C ALA A 42 17.26 7.53 8.60
N PRO A 43 18.29 7.26 7.78
CA PRO A 43 18.20 7.63 6.37
C PRO A 43 17.03 6.86 5.73
N TYR A 44 16.28 7.52 4.87
CA TYR A 44 15.31 6.84 4.02
C TYR A 44 15.80 6.86 2.58
N SER A 45 15.49 5.77 1.88
CA SER A 45 15.54 5.68 0.42
C SER A 45 14.22 5.03 0.04
N LEU A 46 13.30 5.83 -0.49
CA LEU A 46 12.00 5.36 -0.94
C LEU A 46 12.09 5.23 -2.46
N PRO A 47 12.10 3.99 -2.99
CA PRO A 47 12.13 3.78 -4.43
C PRO A 47 10.94 4.50 -5.10
N GLY A 48 11.24 5.41 -6.03
CA GLY A 48 10.25 6.25 -6.70
C GLY A 48 10.00 7.63 -6.05
N HIS A 49 10.47 7.85 -4.83
CA HIS A 49 10.29 9.12 -4.10
C HIS A 49 11.60 9.82 -3.69
N GLY A 50 12.73 9.13 -3.80
CA GLY A 50 14.06 9.70 -3.53
C GLY A 50 14.59 9.35 -2.15
N GLN A 51 15.56 10.13 -1.67
CA GLN A 51 16.30 9.83 -0.45
C GLN A 51 16.42 11.04 0.48
N GLY A 52 16.68 10.76 1.75
CA GLY A 52 16.80 11.79 2.77
C GLY A 52 16.97 11.27 4.17
N LEU A 53 16.61 12.10 5.15
CA LEU A 53 16.64 11.75 6.57
C LEU A 53 15.22 11.76 7.13
N ALA A 54 14.93 10.75 7.94
CA ALA A 54 13.68 10.59 8.66
C ALA A 54 13.93 10.54 10.16
N ILE A 55 13.00 11.10 10.92
CA ILE A 55 12.75 10.69 12.29
C ILE A 55 11.30 10.25 12.39
N ALA A 56 11.08 9.03 12.85
CA ALA A 56 9.76 8.52 13.18
C ALA A 56 9.69 8.24 14.68
N ALA A 57 8.55 8.53 15.28
CA ALA A 57 8.25 8.20 16.66
C ALA A 57 6.90 7.50 16.72
N VAL A 58 6.81 6.45 17.52
CA VAL A 58 5.55 5.79 17.84
C VAL A 58 5.51 5.54 19.33
N THR A 59 4.35 5.73 19.92
CA THR A 59 4.02 5.22 21.24
C THR A 59 2.72 4.45 21.15
N THR A 60 2.74 3.23 21.66
CA THR A 60 1.61 2.31 21.59
C THR A 60 0.96 2.13 22.95
N ASN A 61 -0.34 1.83 22.94
CA ASN A 61 -1.13 1.52 24.13
C ASN A 61 -0.96 2.55 25.26
N ILE A 62 -1.06 3.83 24.91
CA ILE A 62 -0.75 4.94 25.83
C ILE A 62 -1.70 4.93 27.03
N SER A 63 -1.17 5.23 28.22
CA SER A 63 -1.96 5.36 29.46
C SER A 63 -2.89 4.16 29.74
N ASN A 64 -2.44 2.93 29.45
CA ASN A 64 -3.21 1.68 29.65
C ASN A 64 -4.51 1.62 28.82
N THR A 65 -4.50 2.29 27.67
CA THR A 65 -5.53 2.21 26.63
C THR A 65 -5.02 1.37 25.46
N TYR A 66 -5.84 1.24 24.41
CA TYR A 66 -5.44 0.65 23.13
C TYR A 66 -4.86 1.68 22.16
N THR A 67 -4.88 2.97 22.55
CA THR A 67 -4.59 4.07 21.62
C THR A 67 -3.10 4.18 21.35
N ASP A 68 -2.81 4.32 20.08
CA ASP A 68 -1.47 4.50 19.56
C ASP A 68 -1.32 5.89 18.96
N ILE A 69 -0.13 6.48 19.11
CA ILE A 69 0.23 7.75 18.48
C ILE A 69 1.50 7.54 17.67
N TYR A 70 1.44 7.94 16.41
CA TYR A 70 2.53 7.88 15.45
C TYR A 70 2.82 9.29 14.94
N GLY A 71 4.10 9.59 14.71
CA GLY A 71 4.53 10.84 14.12
C GLY A 71 5.83 10.66 13.35
N PHE A 72 6.02 11.46 12.30
CA PHE A 72 7.27 11.48 11.56
C PHE A 72 7.59 12.88 11.03
N ALA A 73 8.88 13.10 10.77
CA ALA A 73 9.37 14.24 10.01
C ALA A 73 10.47 13.79 9.05
N LEU A 74 10.40 14.27 7.81
CA LEU A 74 11.30 13.94 6.71
C LEU A 74 11.97 15.20 6.15
N THR A 75 13.21 15.05 5.70
CA THR A 75 13.94 16.03 4.89
C THR A 75 14.69 15.33 3.76
N GLY A 76 15.06 16.03 2.70
CA GLY A 76 15.72 15.46 1.52
C GLY A 76 14.92 15.71 0.24
N ASP A 77 14.76 14.69 -0.59
CA ASP A 77 13.91 14.73 -1.80
C ASP A 77 12.42 14.84 -1.46
N LEU A 78 11.98 14.13 -0.41
CA LEU A 78 10.68 14.27 0.23
C LEU A 78 10.86 15.03 1.56
N ALA A 79 10.13 16.13 1.74
CA ALA A 79 10.24 16.94 2.94
C ALA A 79 8.85 17.27 3.49
N GLY A 80 8.65 17.03 4.78
CA GLY A 80 7.34 17.15 5.41
C GLY A 80 7.27 16.53 6.78
N PHE A 81 6.07 16.52 7.33
CA PHE A 81 5.76 15.89 8.61
C PHE A 81 4.35 15.31 8.57
N GLY A 82 4.10 14.38 9.47
CA GLY A 82 2.77 13.80 9.60
C GLY A 82 2.64 13.04 10.89
N GLY A 83 1.43 12.58 11.15
CA GLY A 83 1.14 11.76 12.30
C GLY A 83 -0.24 11.15 12.22
N ALA A 84 -0.44 10.14 13.06
CA ALA A 84 -1.70 9.46 13.21
C ALA A 84 -1.97 9.17 14.68
N VAL A 85 -3.25 9.18 15.03
CA VAL A 85 -3.75 8.59 16.27
C VAL A 85 -4.64 7.42 15.86
N ALA A 86 -4.24 6.21 16.20
CA ALA A 86 -4.94 5.00 15.83
C ALA A 86 -5.50 4.30 17.07
N ASP A 87 -6.43 3.38 16.84
CA ASP A 87 -7.02 2.56 17.90
C ASP A 87 -7.66 3.39 19.03
N ILE A 88 -8.37 4.47 18.66
CA ILE A 88 -9.20 5.24 19.60
C ILE A 88 -10.53 4.51 19.78
N HIS A 89 -10.67 3.80 20.91
CA HIS A 89 -11.90 3.05 21.20
C HIS A 89 -13.01 4.00 21.69
N LEU A 90 -13.95 4.35 20.79
CA LEU A 90 -15.17 5.10 21.10
C LEU A 90 -16.17 4.24 21.89
N VAL A 91 -16.23 2.95 21.54
CA VAL A 91 -16.87 1.89 22.33
C VAL A 91 -15.82 0.80 22.52
N PRO A 92 -15.49 0.39 23.76
CA PRO A 92 -14.44 -0.59 24.02
C PRO A 92 -14.57 -1.83 23.13
N GLU A 93 -13.51 -2.11 22.36
CA GLU A 93 -13.34 -3.33 21.55
C GLU A 93 -14.35 -3.49 20.41
N THR A 94 -15.22 -2.48 20.21
CA THR A 94 -16.36 -2.56 19.30
C THR A 94 -16.32 -1.45 18.27
N LEU A 95 -16.03 -0.20 18.65
CA LEU A 95 -16.02 0.94 17.74
C LEU A 95 -14.72 1.72 17.88
N ILE A 96 -13.94 1.73 16.80
CA ILE A 96 -12.56 2.21 16.78
C ILE A 96 -12.44 3.33 15.75
N LEU A 97 -11.81 4.43 16.14
CA LEU A 97 -11.52 5.58 15.29
C LEU A 97 -10.01 5.70 15.06
N ASP A 98 -9.65 5.85 13.79
CA ASP A 98 -8.32 6.20 13.33
C ASP A 98 -8.36 7.60 12.70
N LEU A 99 -7.35 8.41 13.01
CA LEU A 99 -7.15 9.76 12.47
C LEU A 99 -5.72 9.89 11.96
N ASN A 100 -5.54 10.46 10.77
CA ASN A 100 -4.22 10.77 10.23
C ASN A 100 -4.20 12.15 9.56
N ALA A 101 -3.03 12.78 9.60
CA ALA A 101 -2.77 14.05 8.93
C ALA A 101 -1.29 14.12 8.54
N GLU A 102 -1.02 14.47 7.29
CA GLU A 102 0.32 14.58 6.74
C GLU A 102 0.42 15.82 5.85
N SER A 103 1.58 16.47 5.86
CA SER A 103 1.85 17.63 5.03
C SER A 103 3.30 17.57 4.53
N PHE A 104 3.45 17.65 3.21
CA PHE A 104 4.75 17.69 2.55
C PHE A 104 4.90 18.97 1.74
N SER A 105 6.00 19.68 1.95
CA SER A 105 6.32 20.88 1.19
C SER A 105 6.79 20.56 -0.22
N LYS A 106 7.39 19.38 -0.41
CA LYS A 106 7.76 18.85 -1.71
C LYS A 106 7.80 17.33 -1.69
N ALA A 107 7.42 16.73 -2.82
CA ALA A 107 7.64 15.33 -3.13
C ALA A 107 8.08 15.17 -4.58
N LYS A 108 8.73 14.06 -4.86
CA LYS A 108 9.04 13.61 -6.21
C LYS A 108 8.28 12.30 -6.42
N ILE A 109 7.58 12.17 -7.54
CA ILE A 109 6.91 10.92 -7.91
C ILE A 109 7.36 10.49 -9.30
N THR A 110 7.47 9.18 -9.50
CA THR A 110 7.82 8.61 -10.79
C THR A 110 6.57 8.43 -11.65
N ASN A 111 6.56 9.01 -12.85
CA ASN A 111 5.56 8.74 -13.87
C ASN A 111 6.19 7.89 -14.99
N TYR A 112 5.90 6.59 -14.97
CA TYR A 112 6.37 5.66 -15.98
C TYR A 112 5.75 5.93 -17.35
N SER A 113 6.48 5.67 -18.42
CA SER A 113 6.11 6.04 -19.80
C SER A 113 4.77 5.50 -20.29
N GLN A 114 4.28 4.42 -19.69
CA GLN A 114 3.01 3.80 -19.98
C GLN A 114 2.48 3.03 -18.77
N ARG A 115 1.15 2.98 -18.70
CA ARG A 115 0.39 2.12 -17.79
C ARG A 115 0.55 0.63 -18.16
N GLY A 116 0.30 -0.24 -17.19
CA GLY A 116 0.45 -1.69 -17.30
C GLY A 116 1.90 -2.18 -17.17
N MET A 117 2.17 -3.40 -17.63
CA MET A 117 3.43 -4.12 -17.32
C MET A 117 4.58 -3.91 -18.33
N ARG A 118 4.37 -3.12 -19.39
CA ARG A 118 5.30 -3.01 -20.53
C ARG A 118 6.36 -1.92 -20.37
N SER A 119 6.20 -0.98 -19.44
CA SER A 119 7.20 0.07 -19.23
C SER A 119 8.51 -0.55 -18.77
N GLU A 120 9.63 -0.04 -19.28
CA GLU A 120 10.97 -0.45 -18.87
C GLU A 120 11.43 0.31 -17.62
N LYS A 121 12.37 -0.26 -16.86
CA LYS A 121 12.83 0.28 -15.56
C LYS A 121 13.16 1.78 -15.60
N ASN A 122 13.90 2.20 -16.63
CA ASN A 122 14.42 3.56 -16.76
C ASN A 122 13.56 4.43 -17.70
N ASP A 123 12.39 3.95 -18.12
CA ASP A 123 11.49 4.66 -19.02
C ASP A 123 10.41 5.39 -18.21
N PHE A 124 10.82 6.50 -17.62
CA PHE A 124 9.97 7.33 -16.77
C PHE A 124 10.36 8.81 -16.81
N THR A 125 9.43 9.62 -16.36
CA THR A 125 9.62 11.03 -16.00
C THR A 125 9.43 11.19 -14.50
N LEU A 126 9.97 12.27 -13.95
CA LEU A 126 9.77 12.62 -12.54
C LEU A 126 8.86 13.84 -12.48
N LEU A 127 7.84 13.77 -11.64
CA LEU A 127 6.96 14.89 -11.34
C LEU A 127 7.33 15.42 -9.96
N ASP A 128 7.74 16.69 -9.91
CA ASP A 128 7.92 17.40 -8.66
C ASP A 128 6.54 17.95 -8.23
N LEU A 129 6.10 17.58 -7.03
CA LEU A 129 4.85 18.00 -6.42
C LEU A 129 5.10 18.92 -5.22
N THR A 130 4.24 19.90 -5.03
CA THR A 130 4.25 20.84 -3.89
C THR A 130 2.86 20.95 -3.25
N ASP A 131 2.81 21.65 -2.10
CA ASP A 131 1.58 21.90 -1.32
C ASP A 131 0.77 20.63 -1.03
N ILE A 132 1.49 19.55 -0.69
CA ILE A 132 0.89 18.23 -0.54
C ILE A 132 0.30 18.12 0.85
N ASN A 133 -1.00 17.92 0.93
CA ASN A 133 -1.70 17.73 2.20
C ASN A 133 -2.57 16.49 2.12
N PHE A 134 -2.55 15.71 3.19
CA PHE A 134 -3.35 14.51 3.35
C PHE A 134 -4.02 14.54 4.70
N PHE A 135 -5.33 14.31 4.73
CA PHE A 135 -6.08 14.10 5.95
C PHE A 135 -6.99 12.90 5.77
N GLY A 136 -7.07 12.07 6.80
CA GLY A 136 -7.83 10.83 6.73
C GLY A 136 -8.45 10.47 8.06
N THR A 137 -9.63 9.85 7.97
CA THR A 137 -10.28 9.23 9.11
C THR A 137 -10.88 7.89 8.70
N ARG A 138 -10.83 6.93 9.61
CA ARG A 138 -11.48 5.64 9.46
C ARG A 138 -12.19 5.27 10.75
N LEU A 139 -13.40 4.77 10.60
CA LEU A 139 -14.19 4.18 11.67
C LEU A 139 -14.32 2.69 11.40
N THR A 140 -13.94 1.87 12.37
CA THR A 140 -14.00 0.40 12.29
C THR A 140 -14.90 -0.13 13.38
N SER A 141 -15.92 -0.89 13.00
CA SER A 141 -16.72 -1.69 13.91
C SER A 141 -16.20 -3.12 13.94
N THR A 142 -15.92 -3.65 15.13
CA THR A 142 -15.37 -5.00 15.34
C THR A 142 -16.38 -5.89 16.05
N PHE A 143 -16.43 -7.16 15.63
CA PHE A 143 -17.31 -8.17 16.18
C PHE A 143 -16.58 -9.49 16.37
N PHE A 144 -17.03 -10.27 17.36
CA PHE A 144 -16.56 -11.63 17.63
C PHE A 144 -15.03 -11.73 17.76
N GLU A 145 -14.43 -10.93 18.64
CA GLU A 145 -12.97 -10.88 18.81
C GLU A 145 -12.24 -10.54 17.49
N ARG A 146 -12.69 -9.46 16.81
CA ARG A 146 -12.15 -8.99 15.53
C ARG A 146 -12.18 -10.03 14.39
N ARG A 147 -13.10 -10.99 14.45
CA ARG A 147 -13.26 -11.97 13.36
C ARG A 147 -14.09 -11.43 12.21
N PHE A 148 -14.90 -10.43 12.51
CA PHE A 148 -15.65 -9.70 11.52
C PHE A 148 -15.50 -8.21 11.80
N GLU A 149 -15.08 -7.46 10.80
CA GLU A 149 -14.99 -6.01 10.87
C GLU A 149 -15.72 -5.38 9.69
N ILE A 150 -16.35 -4.23 9.94
CA ILE A 150 -16.86 -3.33 8.93
C ILE A 150 -16.19 -1.99 9.17
N TYR A 151 -15.59 -1.42 8.14
CA TYR A 151 -14.91 -0.13 8.25
C TYR A 151 -15.35 0.82 7.15
N GLY A 152 -15.38 2.10 7.47
CA GLY A 152 -15.64 3.17 6.53
C GLY A 152 -14.82 4.41 6.87
N GLY A 153 -14.48 5.19 5.86
CA GLY A 153 -13.58 6.32 6.05
C GLY A 153 -13.63 7.33 4.92
N GLY A 154 -13.01 8.49 5.18
CA GLY A 154 -12.89 9.58 4.23
C GLY A 154 -11.47 10.12 4.26
N TYR A 155 -10.90 10.34 3.09
CA TYR A 155 -9.58 10.91 2.90
C TYR A 155 -9.67 12.11 1.97
N ASP A 156 -9.00 13.21 2.31
CA ASP A 156 -8.80 14.34 1.42
C ASP A 156 -7.31 14.45 1.11
N PHE A 157 -7.01 14.56 -0.18
CA PHE A 157 -5.67 14.73 -0.71
C PHE A 157 -5.66 15.96 -1.61
N GLY A 158 -4.61 16.76 -1.49
CA GLY A 158 -4.34 17.88 -2.39
C GLY A 158 -2.85 17.96 -2.73
N SER A 159 -2.53 18.34 -3.96
CA SER A 159 -1.16 18.62 -4.42
C SER A 159 -1.16 19.51 -5.66
N ARG A 160 0.02 20.07 -5.98
CA ARG A 160 0.26 20.83 -7.22
C ARG A 160 1.45 20.26 -7.96
N ILE A 161 1.34 20.15 -9.29
CA ILE A 161 2.50 19.86 -10.12
C ILE A 161 3.32 21.14 -10.25
N GLU A 162 4.60 21.07 -9.88
CA GLU A 162 5.52 22.19 -9.98
C GLU A 162 6.35 22.11 -11.27
N ARG A 163 6.84 20.92 -11.62
CA ARG A 163 7.64 20.70 -12.84
C ARG A 163 7.75 19.22 -13.21
N ILE A 164 8.14 19.00 -14.47
CA ILE A 164 8.48 17.69 -15.03
C ILE A 164 9.99 17.63 -15.27
N ARG A 165 10.61 16.52 -14.89
CA ARG A 165 12.00 16.19 -15.19
C ARG A 165 12.10 14.88 -15.96
N ASP A 166 13.19 14.73 -16.70
CA ASP A 166 13.56 13.43 -17.26
C ASP A 166 14.07 12.48 -16.16
N ASN A 167 14.30 11.21 -16.52
CA ASN A 167 14.82 10.19 -15.61
C ASN A 167 16.22 10.50 -15.03
N SER A 168 16.94 11.46 -15.59
CA SER A 168 18.25 11.94 -15.09
C SER A 168 18.12 13.11 -14.11
N GLY A 169 16.90 13.65 -13.94
CA GLY A 169 16.59 14.78 -13.06
C GLY A 169 16.70 16.15 -13.74
N LYS A 170 16.98 16.21 -15.04
CA LYS A 170 17.04 17.48 -15.79
C LYS A 170 15.63 17.96 -16.11
N ILE A 171 15.41 19.26 -15.97
CA ILE A 171 14.10 19.89 -16.18
C ILE A 171 13.69 19.78 -17.66
N ILE A 172 12.49 19.27 -17.87
CA ILE A 172 11.79 19.22 -19.16
C ILE A 172 10.94 20.48 -19.28
N LEU A 173 10.09 20.74 -18.28
CA LEU A 173 9.11 21.82 -18.28
C LEU A 173 8.80 22.24 -16.83
N GLU A 174 8.65 23.53 -16.58
CA GLU A 174 8.06 24.05 -15.35
C GLU A 174 6.58 24.30 -15.58
N ALA A 175 5.74 23.92 -14.62
CA ALA A 175 4.30 24.12 -14.75
C ALA A 175 3.95 25.58 -14.46
N GLU A 176 3.20 26.21 -15.36
CA GLU A 176 2.74 27.59 -15.21
C GLU A 176 1.29 27.60 -14.72
N ASP A 177 1.01 28.32 -13.62
CA ASP A 177 -0.33 28.45 -13.02
C ASP A 177 -1.08 27.13 -12.80
N SER A 178 -0.35 26.05 -12.48
CA SER A 178 -0.96 24.73 -12.28
C SER A 178 -2.05 24.76 -11.21
N ALA A 179 -3.23 24.25 -11.54
CA ALA A 179 -4.33 24.17 -10.58
C ALA A 179 -3.96 23.23 -9.42
N THR A 180 -4.48 23.52 -8.22
CA THR A 180 -4.42 22.55 -7.12
C THR A 180 -5.29 21.36 -7.49
N GLY A 181 -4.62 20.24 -7.78
CA GLY A 181 -5.26 18.95 -7.92
C GLY A 181 -5.65 18.43 -6.54
N GLY A 182 -6.75 17.71 -6.46
CA GLY A 182 -7.12 17.05 -5.22
C GLY A 182 -8.22 16.01 -5.41
N ALA A 183 -8.29 15.08 -4.47
CA ALA A 183 -9.27 14.01 -4.46
C ALA A 183 -9.90 13.93 -3.06
N GLN A 184 -11.20 13.66 -3.03
CA GLN A 184 -11.86 13.14 -1.85
C GLN A 184 -12.09 11.68 -2.10
N ILE A 185 -11.69 10.81 -1.18
CA ILE A 185 -11.78 9.37 -1.33
C ILE A 185 -12.62 8.84 -0.19
N TRP A 186 -13.68 8.11 -0.52
CA TRP A 186 -14.51 7.40 0.44
C TRP A 186 -14.21 5.91 0.36
N ILE A 187 -14.01 5.28 1.51
CA ILE A 187 -13.84 3.83 1.61
C ILE A 187 -15.00 3.22 2.39
N LEU A 188 -15.47 2.07 1.93
CA LEU A 188 -16.29 1.16 2.72
C LEU A 188 -15.78 -0.26 2.49
N GLY A 189 -15.50 -0.99 3.56
CA GLY A 189 -15.00 -2.35 3.44
C GLY A 189 -15.39 -3.25 4.60
N THR A 190 -15.09 -4.52 4.43
CA THR A 190 -15.32 -5.55 5.42
C THR A 190 -14.16 -6.54 5.44
N ARG A 191 -13.89 -7.07 6.62
CA ARG A 191 -12.87 -8.09 6.87
C ARG A 191 -13.50 -9.29 7.55
N PHE A 192 -13.23 -10.46 7.02
CA PHE A 192 -13.44 -11.74 7.67
C PHE A 192 -12.08 -12.31 8.07
N ASP A 193 -11.89 -12.53 9.36
CA ASP A 193 -10.66 -13.01 9.94
C ASP A 193 -10.93 -14.24 10.81
N ILE A 194 -10.62 -15.42 10.27
CA ILE A 194 -10.69 -16.68 11.01
C ILE A 194 -9.29 -17.18 11.36
N THR A 195 -8.35 -16.25 11.58
CA THR A 195 -7.00 -16.60 11.97
C THR A 195 -6.86 -16.84 13.48
N ASP A 196 -5.76 -17.46 13.89
CA ASP A 196 -5.42 -17.66 15.29
C ASP A 196 -4.94 -16.36 15.97
N ASP A 197 -4.52 -15.34 15.25
CA ASP A 197 -4.06 -14.06 15.83
C ASP A 197 -4.20 -12.94 14.79
N TYR A 198 -4.80 -11.81 15.17
CA TYR A 198 -5.04 -10.70 14.26
C TYR A 198 -3.75 -10.00 13.79
N SER A 199 -2.75 -9.85 14.66
CA SER A 199 -1.54 -9.08 14.36
C SER A 199 -0.40 -9.95 13.83
N ASP A 200 -0.27 -11.18 14.33
CA ASP A 200 0.73 -12.18 13.91
C ASP A 200 0.08 -13.54 13.60
N PRO A 201 -0.71 -13.65 12.51
CA PRO A 201 -1.41 -14.89 12.18
C PRO A 201 -0.44 -16.00 11.77
N ARG A 202 -0.72 -17.22 12.23
CA ARG A 202 0.05 -18.43 11.92
C ARG A 202 -0.79 -19.56 11.34
N LYS A 203 -2.08 -19.54 11.61
CA LYS A 203 -3.06 -20.52 11.15
C LYS A 203 -4.35 -19.81 10.81
N GLY A 204 -4.95 -20.19 9.68
CA GLY A 204 -6.30 -19.78 9.31
C GLY A 204 -6.35 -18.95 8.04
N PHE A 205 -7.37 -18.12 7.92
CA PHE A 205 -7.66 -17.40 6.70
C PHE A 205 -8.19 -16.00 6.99
N ARG A 206 -7.81 -15.05 6.14
CA ARG A 206 -8.29 -13.67 6.16
C ARG A 206 -8.78 -13.30 4.77
N PHE A 207 -9.93 -12.63 4.71
CA PHE A 207 -10.49 -12.09 3.49
C PHE A 207 -11.00 -10.67 3.71
N ASP A 208 -10.52 -9.75 2.89
CA ASP A 208 -10.91 -8.36 2.87
C ASP A 208 -11.57 -8.02 1.54
N VAL A 209 -12.66 -7.26 1.61
CA VAL A 209 -13.28 -6.61 0.46
C VAL A 209 -13.47 -5.15 0.77
N SER A 210 -13.01 -4.26 -0.11
CA SER A 210 -13.24 -2.82 0.03
C SER A 210 -13.63 -2.17 -1.28
N GLY A 211 -14.56 -1.23 -1.18
CA GLY A 211 -14.93 -0.31 -2.24
C GLY A 211 -14.36 1.06 -1.94
N TRP A 212 -13.68 1.65 -2.93
CA TRP A 212 -13.13 2.99 -2.86
C TRP A 212 -13.81 3.85 -3.93
N ARG A 213 -14.30 5.03 -3.57
CA ARG A 213 -14.90 5.96 -4.52
C ARG A 213 -14.24 7.32 -4.41
N SER A 214 -13.78 7.84 -5.53
CA SER A 214 -13.30 9.21 -5.64
C SER A 214 -14.32 10.04 -6.42
N PRO A 215 -15.31 10.68 -5.76
CA PRO A 215 -16.25 11.55 -6.46
C PRO A 215 -15.51 12.66 -7.23
N PRO A 216 -15.94 12.97 -8.46
CA PRO A 216 -15.27 13.98 -9.27
C PRO A 216 -15.43 15.36 -8.63
N LYS A 217 -14.31 16.04 -8.35
CA LYS A 217 -14.31 17.45 -7.89
C LYS A 217 -14.62 18.44 -9.03
N MET A 218 -14.31 18.07 -10.27
CA MET A 218 -14.56 18.86 -11.48
C MET A 218 -15.34 18.05 -12.52
N SER A 219 -16.04 18.73 -13.43
CA SER A 219 -16.72 18.05 -14.55
C SER A 219 -15.74 17.29 -15.45
N ALA A 220 -14.51 17.77 -15.55
CA ALA A 220 -13.42 17.15 -16.30
C ALA A 220 -12.82 15.90 -15.60
N SER A 221 -13.06 15.69 -14.30
CA SER A 221 -12.54 14.52 -13.60
C SER A 221 -13.37 13.26 -13.91
N PRO A 222 -12.74 12.08 -13.99
CA PRO A 222 -13.47 10.82 -14.13
C PRO A 222 -14.24 10.50 -12.85
N ASP A 223 -15.42 9.90 -13.00
CA ASP A 223 -16.16 9.29 -11.88
C ASP A 223 -15.99 7.78 -12.00
N TYR A 224 -15.29 7.19 -11.03
CA TYR A 224 -15.05 5.75 -10.96
C TYR A 224 -14.93 5.29 -9.52
N TYR A 225 -15.12 3.99 -9.33
CA TYR A 225 -14.85 3.33 -8.05
C TYR A 225 -13.91 2.15 -8.26
N ILE A 226 -13.21 1.78 -7.19
CA ILE A 226 -12.28 0.66 -7.15
C ILE A 226 -12.87 -0.41 -6.24
N LEU A 227 -12.83 -1.68 -6.66
CA LEU A 227 -13.13 -2.84 -5.82
C LEU A 227 -11.86 -3.65 -5.57
N ASP A 228 -11.46 -3.75 -4.32
CA ASP A 228 -10.31 -4.52 -3.88
C ASP A 228 -10.76 -5.79 -3.18
N TYR A 229 -10.11 -6.90 -3.52
CA TYR A 229 -10.26 -8.20 -2.90
C TYR A 229 -8.90 -8.71 -2.47
N ASN A 230 -8.73 -9.01 -1.18
CA ASN A 230 -7.47 -9.52 -0.63
C ASN A 230 -7.75 -10.77 0.20
N ALA A 231 -7.18 -11.89 -0.20
CA ALA A 231 -7.36 -13.17 0.48
C ALA A 231 -6.00 -13.71 0.92
N THR A 232 -5.84 -14.03 2.20
CA THR A 232 -4.60 -14.56 2.76
C THR A 232 -4.85 -15.83 3.57
N ALA A 233 -4.16 -16.91 3.23
CA ALA A 233 -4.18 -18.18 3.95
C ALA A 233 -2.87 -18.40 4.70
N TYR A 234 -2.97 -18.88 5.93
CA TYR A 234 -1.85 -19.17 6.83
C TYR A 234 -1.87 -20.65 7.19
N ILE A 235 -0.86 -21.38 6.73
CA ILE A 235 -0.72 -22.82 6.94
C ILE A 235 0.43 -23.06 7.92
N PRO A 236 0.17 -23.61 9.13
CA PRO A 236 1.23 -23.90 10.08
C PRO A 236 2.11 -25.05 9.57
N ILE A 237 3.42 -24.88 9.66
CA ILE A 237 4.44 -25.90 9.34
C ILE A 237 5.17 -26.25 10.64
N GLY A 238 4.84 -27.41 11.20
CA GLY A 238 5.29 -27.79 12.53
C GLY A 238 4.68 -26.91 13.62
N ILE A 239 5.44 -26.61 14.66
CA ILE A 239 4.92 -25.92 15.86
C ILE A 239 4.93 -24.41 15.70
N ARG A 240 5.96 -23.85 15.03
CA ARG A 240 6.24 -22.40 15.05
C ARG A 240 6.22 -21.75 13.69
N ASN A 241 6.44 -22.48 12.61
CA ASN A 241 6.61 -21.86 11.28
C ASN A 241 5.26 -21.74 10.58
N THR A 242 5.19 -20.81 9.64
CA THR A 242 3.97 -20.56 8.87
C THR A 242 4.31 -20.39 7.41
N TRP A 243 3.53 -21.02 6.54
CA TRP A 243 3.57 -20.77 5.12
C TRP A 243 2.30 -20.03 4.70
N ILE A 244 2.50 -18.90 4.04
CA ILE A 244 1.47 -17.92 3.74
C ILE A 244 1.26 -17.87 2.24
N PHE A 245 0.01 -17.71 1.84
CA PHE A 245 -0.40 -17.52 0.45
C PHE A 245 -1.35 -16.33 0.38
N ASN A 246 -1.08 -15.38 -0.49
CA ASN A 246 -1.92 -14.22 -0.73
C ASN A 246 -2.39 -14.18 -2.18
N TYR A 247 -3.65 -13.81 -2.36
CA TYR A 247 -4.22 -13.41 -3.64
C TYR A 247 -4.82 -12.02 -3.50
N PHE A 248 -4.49 -11.13 -4.44
CA PHE A 248 -5.05 -9.79 -4.49
C PHE A 248 -5.58 -9.47 -5.89
N ARG A 249 -6.76 -8.85 -5.95
CA ARG A 249 -7.41 -8.37 -7.17
C ARG A 249 -7.90 -6.94 -6.93
N SER A 250 -7.66 -6.06 -7.89
CA SER A 250 -8.22 -4.69 -7.88
C SER A 250 -8.86 -4.35 -9.23
N ASP A 251 -10.15 -4.01 -9.12
CA ASP A 251 -11.18 -3.54 -10.06
C ASP A 251 -11.42 -2.04 -10.20
N ALA A 252 -10.87 -1.29 -11.16
CA ALA A 252 -11.41 0.04 -11.48
C ALA A 252 -12.66 -0.06 -12.38
N HIS A 253 -13.74 0.61 -11.98
CA HIS A 253 -15.02 0.65 -12.68
C HIS A 253 -15.43 2.09 -12.97
N VAL A 254 -15.28 2.50 -14.23
CA VAL A 254 -15.61 3.85 -14.69
C VAL A 254 -17.12 4.00 -14.88
N ILE A 255 -17.71 4.94 -14.15
CA ILE A 255 -19.11 5.36 -14.29
C ILE A 255 -19.20 6.42 -15.39
N ARG A 256 -18.29 7.41 -15.35
CA ARG A 256 -18.19 8.48 -16.35
C ARG A 256 -16.72 8.75 -16.62
N LYS A 257 -16.35 8.79 -17.90
CA LYS A 257 -15.01 9.22 -18.32
C LYS A 257 -14.76 10.67 -17.93
N GLY A 258 -13.50 10.98 -17.62
CA GLY A 258 -13.04 12.36 -17.49
C GLY A 258 -12.78 13.00 -18.84
N GLU A 259 -12.11 14.14 -18.83
CA GLU A 259 -11.60 14.81 -20.02
C GLU A 259 -10.60 13.92 -20.74
N THR A 260 -10.64 13.93 -22.06
CA THR A 260 -9.73 13.15 -22.91
C THR A 260 -9.11 14.00 -24.02
N ASP A 261 -9.54 15.25 -24.17
CA ASP A 261 -8.89 16.24 -25.01
C ASP A 261 -7.54 16.62 -24.40
N ARG A 262 -6.49 16.34 -25.17
CA ARG A 262 -5.10 16.55 -24.77
C ARG A 262 -4.81 18.03 -24.46
N THR A 263 -5.35 18.96 -25.25
CA THR A 263 -5.09 20.39 -25.08
C THR A 263 -5.74 20.92 -23.81
N VAL A 264 -6.93 20.42 -23.46
CA VAL A 264 -7.61 20.80 -22.22
C VAL A 264 -6.81 20.30 -21.01
N ILE A 265 -6.32 19.05 -21.03
CA ILE A 265 -5.53 18.49 -19.92
C ILE A 265 -4.18 19.19 -19.78
N GLU A 266 -3.51 19.50 -20.90
CA GLU A 266 -2.29 20.32 -20.90
C GLU A 266 -2.52 21.64 -20.18
N GLN A 267 -3.62 22.34 -20.48
CA GLN A 267 -3.97 23.61 -19.84
C GLN A 267 -4.30 23.45 -18.34
N GLU A 268 -5.09 22.44 -17.96
CA GLU A 268 -5.47 22.21 -16.55
C GLU A 268 -4.25 21.90 -15.67
N GLN A 269 -3.28 21.15 -16.20
CA GLN A 269 -2.05 20.80 -15.48
C GLN A 269 -0.98 21.90 -15.55
N GLY A 270 -1.20 22.97 -16.31
CA GLY A 270 -0.20 24.03 -16.54
C GLY A 270 0.99 23.55 -17.39
N LEU A 271 0.79 22.53 -18.22
CA LEU A 271 1.83 21.85 -18.99
C LEU A 271 1.69 22.14 -20.48
N ALA A 272 2.40 23.16 -20.97
CA ALA A 272 2.46 23.48 -22.40
C ALA A 272 3.37 22.52 -23.19
N CYS A 273 3.11 21.20 -23.11
CA CYS A 273 3.91 20.16 -23.75
C CYS A 273 4.06 20.37 -25.27
N SER A 274 2.98 20.82 -25.92
CA SER A 274 2.95 21.09 -27.36
C SER A 274 3.91 22.21 -27.81
N SER A 275 4.33 23.10 -26.90
CA SER A 275 5.22 24.22 -27.19
C SER A 275 6.71 23.90 -27.02
N ILE A 276 7.06 22.68 -26.59
CA ILE A 276 8.44 22.26 -26.38
C ILE A 276 9.12 22.02 -27.74
N ALA A 277 10.19 22.75 -28.03
CA ALA A 277 10.91 22.66 -29.31
C ALA A 277 11.77 21.40 -29.47
N ASP A 278 12.26 20.82 -28.37
CA ASP A 278 13.05 19.59 -28.37
C ASP A 278 12.10 18.37 -28.50
N PRO A 279 12.16 17.58 -29.59
CA PRO A 279 11.21 16.50 -29.83
C PRO A 279 11.22 15.40 -28.76
N GLU A 280 12.38 15.10 -28.18
CA GLU A 280 12.49 14.06 -27.15
C GLU A 280 11.86 14.54 -25.84
N LYS A 281 12.14 15.78 -25.45
CA LYS A 281 11.49 16.40 -24.27
C LYS A 281 9.98 16.55 -24.45
N GLN A 282 9.54 16.92 -25.65
CA GLN A 282 8.12 17.01 -25.98
C GLN A 282 7.45 15.65 -25.80
N LYS A 283 8.04 14.59 -26.35
CA LYS A 283 7.52 13.22 -26.20
C LYS A 283 7.40 12.82 -24.73
N LEU A 284 8.41 13.08 -23.91
CA LEU A 284 8.38 12.77 -22.47
C LEU A 284 7.27 13.55 -21.72
N CYS A 285 7.07 14.82 -22.06
CA CYS A 285 5.97 15.62 -21.51
C CYS A 285 4.60 15.05 -21.91
N LEU A 286 4.43 14.72 -23.20
CA LEU A 286 3.21 14.15 -23.74
C LEU A 286 2.86 12.79 -23.11
N GLN A 287 3.84 11.99 -22.69
CA GLN A 287 3.59 10.75 -21.95
C GLN A 287 2.88 10.98 -20.61
N VAL A 288 3.18 12.08 -19.90
CA VAL A 288 2.46 12.46 -18.67
C VAL A 288 0.99 12.71 -18.98
N ILE A 289 0.72 13.45 -20.06
CA ILE A 289 -0.65 13.76 -20.50
C ILE A 289 -1.38 12.48 -20.96
N ASP A 290 -0.71 11.60 -21.69
CA ASP A 290 -1.29 10.35 -22.18
C ASP A 290 -1.67 9.39 -21.04
N ASN A 291 -0.86 9.34 -19.98
CA ASN A 291 -1.21 8.59 -18.77
C ASN A 291 -2.44 9.19 -18.06
N ALA A 292 -2.55 10.52 -18.00
CA ALA A 292 -3.72 11.20 -17.43
C ALA A 292 -4.98 10.91 -18.26
N ILE A 293 -4.89 10.97 -19.61
CA ILE A 293 -5.99 10.59 -20.51
C ILE A 293 -6.40 9.13 -20.27
N ALA A 294 -5.44 8.21 -20.18
CA ALA A 294 -5.74 6.81 -19.93
C ALA A 294 -6.41 6.59 -18.56
N ALA A 295 -5.95 7.27 -17.52
CA ALA A 295 -6.62 7.26 -16.21
C ALA A 295 -8.06 7.80 -16.29
N ASN A 296 -8.31 8.85 -17.09
CA ASN A 296 -9.64 9.40 -17.31
C ASN A 296 -10.57 8.47 -18.09
N ILE A 297 -10.02 7.59 -18.93
CA ILE A 297 -10.79 6.62 -19.74
C ILE A 297 -11.10 5.35 -18.96
N TYR A 298 -10.10 4.80 -18.27
CA TYR A 298 -10.15 3.45 -17.68
C TYR A 298 -10.26 3.44 -16.16
N GLY A 299 -10.04 4.57 -15.49
CA GLY A 299 -9.84 4.62 -14.04
C GLY A 299 -8.49 4.01 -13.65
N THR A 300 -8.13 4.09 -12.37
CA THR A 300 -6.88 3.49 -11.87
C THR A 300 -7.19 2.68 -10.63
N ALA A 301 -6.93 1.38 -10.70
CA ALA A 301 -7.02 0.43 -9.61
C ALA A 301 -5.78 0.49 -8.71
N SER A 302 -5.83 -0.19 -7.57
CA SER A 302 -4.67 -0.37 -6.70
C SER A 302 -3.54 -1.07 -7.47
N GLY A 303 -2.38 -0.42 -7.56
CA GLY A 303 -1.25 -0.84 -8.40
C GLY A 303 -0.40 -1.97 -7.80
N LEU A 304 0.72 -2.26 -8.49
CA LEU A 304 1.78 -3.14 -8.01
C LEU A 304 3.12 -2.43 -7.97
N GLY A 305 4.00 -2.92 -7.09
CA GLY A 305 5.27 -2.31 -6.75
C GLY A 305 5.28 -1.83 -5.31
N GLY A 306 6.47 -1.59 -4.79
CA GLY A 306 6.69 -1.01 -3.48
C GLY A 306 6.67 -2.02 -2.35
N ARG A 307 6.22 -1.58 -1.19
CA ARG A 307 6.47 -2.30 0.06
C ARG A 307 5.62 -3.55 0.23
N SER A 308 4.45 -3.65 -0.42
CA SER A 308 3.52 -4.75 -0.13
C SER A 308 3.44 -5.81 -1.23
N ARG A 309 3.51 -5.44 -2.51
CA ARG A 309 3.22 -6.35 -3.63
C ARG A 309 4.23 -6.10 -4.74
N LEU A 310 4.99 -7.13 -5.13
CA LEU A 310 6.16 -7.00 -6.01
C LEU A 310 7.29 -6.18 -5.37
N ARG A 311 7.79 -6.66 -4.23
CA ARG A 311 8.72 -5.94 -3.34
C ARG A 311 10.08 -5.55 -3.93
N SER A 312 10.47 -6.10 -5.08
CA SER A 312 11.68 -5.71 -5.81
C SER A 312 11.48 -4.57 -6.81
N TYR A 313 10.30 -3.95 -6.81
CA TYR A 313 9.94 -2.87 -7.72
C TYR A 313 9.59 -1.61 -6.92
N PRO A 314 9.81 -0.41 -7.45
CA PRO A 314 9.44 0.84 -6.79
C PRO A 314 7.94 0.93 -6.45
N GLU A 315 7.59 1.79 -5.49
CA GLU A 315 6.18 2.06 -5.17
C GLU A 315 5.45 2.57 -6.43
N ASP A 316 4.22 2.09 -6.64
CA ASP A 316 3.40 2.38 -7.83
C ASP A 316 4.08 2.13 -9.19
N ARG A 317 5.04 1.18 -9.24
CA ARG A 317 5.76 0.82 -10.47
C ARG A 317 4.84 0.46 -11.65
N TYR A 318 3.74 -0.24 -11.36
CA TYR A 318 2.77 -0.69 -12.35
C TYR A 318 1.37 -0.25 -11.94
N SER A 319 0.75 0.60 -12.76
CA SER A 319 -0.59 1.13 -12.57
C SER A 319 -1.47 0.86 -13.79
N GLY A 320 -2.78 0.75 -13.58
CA GLY A 320 -3.74 0.35 -14.61
C GLY A 320 -5.14 0.22 -14.03
N ALA A 321 -6.13 -0.12 -14.86
CA ALA A 321 -7.51 -0.30 -14.40
C ALA A 321 -7.78 -1.66 -13.72
N HIS A 322 -6.92 -2.65 -13.97
CA HIS A 322 -7.09 -4.01 -13.47
C HIS A 322 -5.76 -4.55 -12.95
N THR A 323 -5.76 -5.04 -11.71
CA THR A 323 -4.59 -5.66 -11.06
C THR A 323 -4.90 -7.07 -10.60
N SER A 324 -3.96 -8.00 -10.80
CA SER A 324 -3.98 -9.33 -10.19
C SER A 324 -2.61 -9.69 -9.64
N PHE A 325 -2.57 -10.22 -8.42
CA PHE A 325 -1.34 -10.54 -7.71
C PHE A 325 -1.46 -11.84 -6.92
N TYR A 326 -0.35 -12.56 -6.86
CA TYR A 326 -0.16 -13.78 -6.09
C TYR A 326 1.15 -13.65 -5.31
N GLY A 327 1.10 -13.93 -4.01
CA GLY A 327 2.27 -13.93 -3.14
C GLY A 327 2.32 -15.20 -2.32
N THR A 328 3.53 -15.68 -2.03
CA THR A 328 3.76 -16.71 -1.02
C THR A 328 4.97 -16.36 -0.16
N GLU A 329 4.86 -16.58 1.15
CA GLU A 329 5.91 -16.28 2.11
C GLU A 329 6.01 -17.40 3.15
N PHE A 330 7.17 -18.04 3.25
CA PHE A 330 7.49 -18.95 4.34
C PHE A 330 8.17 -18.18 5.47
N ARG A 331 7.53 -18.12 6.64
CA ARG A 331 8.04 -17.50 7.87
C ARG A 331 8.63 -18.58 8.78
N TRP A 332 9.95 -18.57 8.89
CA TRP A 332 10.71 -19.33 9.87
C TRP A 332 10.78 -18.54 11.18
N ASN A 333 10.01 -18.97 12.19
CA ASN A 333 10.05 -18.38 13.52
C ASN A 333 11.23 -18.97 14.31
N LEU A 334 12.29 -18.17 14.48
CA LEU A 334 13.54 -18.57 15.15
C LEU A 334 13.36 -18.70 16.66
N THR A 335 12.66 -17.74 17.27
CA THR A 335 12.45 -17.67 18.71
C THR A 335 11.01 -17.28 19.03
N GLU A 336 10.56 -17.70 20.21
CA GLU A 336 9.28 -17.32 20.84
C GLU A 336 9.55 -16.91 22.28
N GLU A 337 10.42 -15.92 22.43
CA GLU A 337 10.86 -15.43 23.73
C GLU A 337 10.11 -14.14 24.01
N PHE A 338 9.55 -14.02 25.21
CA PHE A 338 9.04 -12.76 25.76
C PHE A 338 10.20 -12.05 26.45
N THR A 339 11.01 -11.33 25.67
CA THR A 339 12.18 -10.62 26.18
C THR A 339 11.86 -9.13 26.26
N PRO A 340 11.67 -8.56 27.46
CA PRO A 340 11.54 -7.13 27.63
C PRO A 340 12.84 -6.41 27.22
N PHE A 341 12.70 -5.25 26.62
CA PHE A 341 13.80 -4.31 26.43
C PHE A 341 13.32 -2.90 26.78
N ASN A 342 14.22 -2.11 27.37
CA ASN A 342 13.98 -0.73 27.69
C ASN A 342 15.30 0.02 27.52
N ILE A 343 15.49 0.56 26.33
CA ILE A 343 16.61 1.43 25.98
C ILE A 343 16.06 2.83 25.74
N TYR A 344 16.92 3.84 25.83
CA TYR A 344 16.50 5.24 25.77
C TYR A 344 15.57 5.58 24.59
N ILE A 345 15.81 4.97 23.43
CA ILE A 345 15.05 5.21 22.19
C ILE A 345 13.95 4.17 21.90
N MET A 346 13.89 3.04 22.63
CA MET A 346 12.95 1.96 22.34
C MET A 346 12.61 1.15 23.60
N LYS A 347 11.32 0.89 23.84
CA LYS A 347 10.83 0.03 24.92
C LYS A 347 9.69 -0.83 24.41
N ASP A 348 9.76 -2.14 24.64
CA ASP A 348 8.67 -3.10 24.39
C ASP A 348 9.06 -4.49 24.92
N ILE A 349 8.24 -5.50 24.61
CA ILE A 349 8.52 -6.92 24.78
C ILE A 349 8.63 -7.54 23.39
N ARG A 350 9.83 -7.99 23.01
CA ARG A 350 10.00 -8.83 21.82
C ARG A 350 9.25 -10.14 22.05
N THR A 351 8.50 -10.61 21.06
CA THR A 351 7.74 -11.88 21.13
C THR A 351 8.14 -12.90 20.08
N ALA A 352 8.73 -12.47 18.95
CA ALA A 352 9.29 -13.37 17.95
C ALA A 352 10.39 -12.71 17.11
N LEU A 353 11.32 -13.54 16.65
CA LEU A 353 12.23 -13.23 15.55
C LEU A 353 11.93 -14.16 14.38
N GLN A 354 11.79 -13.60 13.18
CA GLN A 354 11.44 -14.36 11.99
C GLN A 354 12.43 -14.10 10.86
N ILE A 355 12.73 -15.15 10.11
CA ILE A 355 13.26 -15.03 8.75
C ILE A 355 12.14 -15.43 7.81
N ALA A 356 11.88 -14.62 6.79
CA ALA A 356 10.89 -14.94 5.79
C ALA A 356 11.53 -15.08 4.42
N PHE A 357 11.06 -16.04 3.64
CA PHE A 357 11.42 -16.23 2.25
C PHE A 357 10.16 -16.10 1.42
N PHE A 358 10.20 -15.29 0.36
CA PHE A 358 9.00 -14.99 -0.40
C PHE A 358 9.21 -15.08 -1.91
N TYR A 359 8.12 -15.36 -2.60
CA TYR A 359 7.97 -15.27 -4.04
C TYR A 359 6.63 -14.60 -4.36
N GLU A 360 6.65 -13.72 -5.35
CA GLU A 360 5.53 -12.87 -5.73
C GLU A 360 5.46 -12.78 -7.24
N ALA A 361 4.24 -12.72 -7.77
CA ALA A 361 3.97 -12.55 -9.18
C ALA A 361 2.69 -11.74 -9.38
N GLY A 362 2.69 -10.84 -10.36
CA GLY A 362 1.51 -10.02 -10.63
C GLY A 362 1.49 -9.39 -12.01
N SER A 363 0.31 -8.91 -12.38
CA SER A 363 0.01 -8.28 -13.67
C SER A 363 -0.96 -7.12 -13.47
N VAL A 364 -0.79 -6.09 -14.28
CA VAL A 364 -1.62 -4.89 -14.34
C VAL A 364 -1.92 -4.56 -15.81
N ALA A 365 -3.17 -4.26 -16.11
CA ALA A 365 -3.60 -3.89 -17.46
C ALA A 365 -4.80 -2.91 -17.42
N ASP A 366 -4.96 -2.11 -18.46
CA ASP A 366 -6.15 -1.25 -18.61
C ASP A 366 -7.37 -2.00 -19.16
N LYS A 367 -7.16 -3.19 -19.75
CA LYS A 367 -8.26 -4.08 -20.17
C LYS A 367 -8.14 -5.43 -19.47
N VAL A 368 -9.26 -5.92 -18.94
CA VAL A 368 -9.33 -7.25 -18.29
C VAL A 368 -8.84 -8.37 -19.22
N SER A 369 -9.09 -8.26 -20.53
CA SER A 369 -8.66 -9.27 -21.52
C SER A 369 -7.14 -9.38 -21.69
N GLU A 370 -6.40 -8.34 -21.31
CA GLU A 370 -4.94 -8.27 -21.40
C GLU A 370 -4.27 -8.59 -20.04
N LEU A 371 -5.07 -8.78 -18.97
CA LEU A 371 -4.57 -9.07 -17.64
C LEU A 371 -3.96 -10.47 -17.59
N GLY A 372 -2.69 -10.54 -17.20
CA GLY A 372 -1.91 -11.78 -17.17
C GLY A 372 -1.14 -12.08 -18.46
N ASP A 373 -1.29 -11.27 -19.52
CA ASP A 373 -0.47 -11.40 -20.75
C ASP A 373 1.02 -11.22 -20.44
N ILE A 374 1.32 -10.29 -19.53
CA ILE A 374 2.66 -10.05 -19.01
C ILE A 374 2.58 -10.13 -17.49
N VAL A 375 3.41 -10.98 -16.91
CA VAL A 375 3.54 -11.16 -15.45
C VAL A 375 4.96 -10.79 -15.05
N LYS A 376 5.11 -9.97 -14.02
CA LYS A 376 6.39 -9.70 -13.38
C LYS A 376 6.46 -10.45 -12.06
N SER A 377 7.68 -10.82 -11.67
CA SER A 377 7.92 -11.58 -10.44
C SER A 377 8.95 -10.91 -9.55
N SER A 378 8.79 -11.07 -8.25
CA SER A 378 9.71 -10.63 -7.22
C SER A 378 9.95 -11.76 -6.23
N TYR A 379 11.17 -11.92 -5.74
CA TYR A 379 11.47 -12.89 -4.70
C TYR A 379 12.60 -12.41 -3.82
N GLY A 380 12.66 -12.91 -2.60
CA GLY A 380 13.64 -12.41 -1.66
C GLY A 380 13.54 -13.05 -0.29
N ALA A 381 14.26 -12.43 0.63
CA ALA A 381 14.24 -12.80 2.03
C ALA A 381 14.13 -11.56 2.90
N GLY A 382 13.70 -11.75 4.13
CA GLY A 382 13.74 -10.67 5.09
C GLY A 382 13.69 -11.13 6.53
N PHE A 383 13.93 -10.17 7.40
CA PHE A 383 13.90 -10.33 8.85
C PHE A 383 12.65 -9.65 9.40
N ARG A 384 12.05 -10.21 10.46
CA ARG A 384 11.02 -9.55 11.26
C ARG A 384 11.33 -9.64 12.75
N MET A 385 11.14 -8.53 13.45
CA MET A 385 11.04 -8.49 14.91
C MET A 385 9.61 -8.13 15.28
N VAL A 386 8.91 -9.08 15.92
CA VAL A 386 7.52 -8.92 16.36
C VAL A 386 7.51 -8.57 17.83
N THR A 387 6.72 -7.58 18.23
CA THR A 387 6.63 -7.13 19.62
C THR A 387 5.22 -7.28 20.19
N ALA A 388 5.11 -7.25 21.52
CA ALA A 388 3.84 -7.45 22.23
C ALA A 388 2.88 -6.26 22.05
N SER A 389 3.42 -5.06 21.84
CA SER A 389 2.59 -3.88 21.55
C SER A 389 1.96 -3.88 20.15
N GLY A 390 2.24 -4.89 19.32
CA GLY A 390 1.66 -5.03 17.96
C GLY A 390 2.55 -4.51 16.84
N ILE A 391 3.71 -3.93 17.15
CA ILE A 391 4.67 -3.44 16.16
C ILE A 391 5.48 -4.61 15.57
N VAL A 392 5.58 -4.62 14.23
CA VAL A 392 6.43 -5.56 13.49
C VAL A 392 7.47 -4.79 12.72
N PHE A 393 8.72 -4.83 13.15
CA PHE A 393 9.83 -4.27 12.37
C PHE A 393 10.21 -5.23 11.26
N ARG A 394 10.13 -4.79 10.02
CA ARG A 394 10.40 -5.61 8.84
C ARG A 394 11.55 -5.04 8.03
N ALA A 395 12.53 -5.88 7.73
CA ALA A 395 13.60 -5.57 6.79
C ALA A 395 13.60 -6.61 5.68
N ASP A 396 13.38 -6.22 4.43
CA ASP A 396 13.35 -7.11 3.28
C ASP A 396 14.45 -6.76 2.28
N VAL A 397 15.05 -7.79 1.69
CA VAL A 397 15.90 -7.71 0.49
C VAL A 397 15.20 -8.50 -0.60
N ALA A 398 14.71 -7.80 -1.63
CA ALA A 398 13.98 -8.37 -2.74
C ALA A 398 14.77 -8.22 -4.04
N THR A 399 14.62 -9.18 -4.95
CA THR A 399 15.19 -9.12 -6.29
C THR A 399 14.16 -9.54 -7.34
N GLY A 400 14.32 -9.01 -8.55
CA GLY A 400 13.48 -9.30 -9.71
C GLY A 400 14.14 -8.80 -10.99
N ASN A 401 13.35 -8.62 -12.05
CA ASN A 401 13.89 -8.20 -13.35
C ASN A 401 14.55 -6.81 -13.33
N GLU A 402 14.19 -5.96 -12.37
CA GLU A 402 14.68 -4.58 -12.27
C GLU A 402 15.82 -4.41 -11.25
N GLY A 403 16.33 -5.51 -10.67
CA GLY A 403 17.45 -5.50 -9.73
C GLY A 403 17.01 -5.74 -8.29
N VAL A 404 17.82 -5.24 -7.35
CA VAL A 404 17.65 -5.46 -5.91
C VAL A 404 17.06 -4.22 -5.25
N GLU A 405 16.08 -4.43 -4.38
CA GLU A 405 15.50 -3.41 -3.51
C GLU A 405 15.63 -3.83 -2.04
N ILE A 406 15.94 -2.86 -1.18
CA ILE A 406 16.05 -3.06 0.27
C ILE A 406 15.04 -2.14 0.93
N THR A 407 14.18 -2.70 1.78
CA THR A 407 13.15 -1.93 2.48
C THR A 407 13.18 -2.20 3.99
N VAL A 408 13.04 -1.14 4.79
CA VAL A 408 12.88 -1.22 6.25
C VAL A 408 11.60 -0.48 6.62
N ILE A 409 10.62 -1.21 7.15
CA ILE A 409 9.27 -0.68 7.38
C ILE A 409 8.64 -1.30 8.63
N ILE A 410 7.47 -0.79 9.01
CA ILE A 410 6.63 -1.36 10.06
C ILE A 410 5.44 -2.11 9.43
N GLY A 411 5.12 -3.29 9.96
CA GLY A 411 3.97 -4.11 9.57
C GLY A 411 4.29 -5.29 8.65
N TYR A 412 3.33 -6.20 8.52
CA TYR A 412 3.40 -7.34 7.60
C TYR A 412 3.03 -6.95 6.16
N PRO A 413 3.48 -7.71 5.14
CA PRO A 413 3.03 -7.48 3.77
C PRO A 413 1.59 -7.96 3.59
N TRP A 414 0.95 -7.47 2.54
CA TRP A 414 -0.38 -7.88 2.06
C TRP A 414 -1.54 -7.55 3.00
N GLU A 415 -1.34 -6.64 3.94
CA GLU A 415 -2.44 -6.02 4.66
C GLU A 415 -3.08 -4.91 3.80
N PRO A 416 -4.40 -4.69 3.90
CA PRO A 416 -5.05 -3.48 3.41
C PRO A 416 -4.48 -2.25 4.12
N LEU A 417 -4.43 -1.13 3.41
CA LEU A 417 -4.04 0.19 3.94
C LEU A 417 -5.12 0.77 4.86
#